data_AF-A0A1S2NZI5-F1
#
_entry.id   AF-A0A1S2NZI5-F1
#
_cell.length_a   1.000
_cell.length_b   1.000
_cell.length_c   1.000
_cell.angle_alpha   90.00
_cell.angle_beta   90.00
_cell.angle_gamma   90.00
#
_symmetry.space_group_name_H-M   'P 1'
#
loop_
_entity.id
_entity.type
_entity.pdbx_description
1 polymer ?
#
loop_
_entity_poly.entity_id
_entity_poly.type
_entity_poly.pdbx_seq_one_letter_code
_entity_poly.pdbx_strand_id
1 'polypeptide(L)'
;MRRPDVMVIAEEDMDTEGSIDPRALVAAIEIVSRSNPDNDWVGKIRDYPLMGIPVYAIFDPRTGTGAVLSDIHPTPNGPRYRYSFAVHRGSPRW
;
A
#
# COMPACT_ATOMS: atom_id res chain seq x y z
N MET A 1 9.06 -6.66 -10.69
CA MET A 1 8.95 -5.45 -9.84
C MET A 1 7.48 -5.08 -9.72
N ARG A 2 6.98 -4.82 -8.50
CA ARG A 2 5.60 -4.31 -8.31
C ARG A 2 5.53 -2.86 -8.82
N ARG A 3 4.38 -2.44 -9.35
CA ARG A 3 4.10 -1.07 -9.79
C ARG A 3 2.82 -0.60 -9.12
N PRO A 4 2.91 0.05 -7.95
CA PRO A 4 1.75 0.64 -7.30
C PRO A 4 1.10 1.69 -8.21
N ASP A 5 -0.22 1.89 -8.08
CA ASP A 5 -0.92 2.95 -8.82
C ASP A 5 -0.42 4.34 -8.42
N VAL A 6 -0.15 4.53 -7.13
CA VAL A 6 0.46 5.74 -6.59
C VAL A 6 1.56 5.38 -5.61
N MET A 7 2.70 6.08 -5.71
CA MET A 7 3.81 6.01 -4.77
C MET A 7 3.97 7.36 -4.10
N VAL A 8 4.20 7.35 -2.79
CA VAL A 8 4.58 8.55 -2.03
C VAL A 8 6.05 8.38 -1.67
N ILE A 9 6.85 9.37 -2.04
CA ILE A 9 8.29 9.43 -1.83
C ILE A 9 8.65 10.83 -1.36
N ALA A 10 9.67 10.95 -0.51
CA ALA A 10 10.21 12.25 -0.15
C ALA A 10 10.86 12.88 -1.38
N GLU A 11 10.70 14.19 -1.57
CA GLU A 11 11.25 14.89 -2.74
C GLU A 11 12.76 14.71 -2.88
N GLU A 12 13.48 14.69 -1.75
CA GLU A 12 14.94 14.45 -1.69
C GLU A 12 15.36 13.06 -2.19
N ASP A 13 14.48 12.06 -2.09
CA ASP A 13 14.73 10.70 -2.56
C ASP A 13 14.35 10.50 -4.03
N MET A 14 13.77 11.52 -4.69
CA MET A 14 13.39 11.44 -6.10
C MET A 14 14.56 11.62 -7.06
N ASP A 15 15.65 12.26 -6.63
CA ASP A 15 16.83 12.53 -7.44
C ASP A 15 17.75 11.29 -7.52
N THR A 16 17.23 10.21 -8.10
CA THR A 16 17.96 8.96 -8.29
C THR A 16 18.11 8.63 -9.77
N GLU A 17 19.30 8.20 -10.18
CA GLU A 17 19.48 7.60 -11.50
C GLU A 17 18.92 6.16 -11.49
N GLY A 18 17.93 5.90 -12.35
CA GLY A 18 17.35 4.57 -12.51
C GLY A 18 16.09 4.31 -11.67
N SER A 19 16.01 3.13 -11.04
CA SER A 19 14.82 2.73 -10.28
C SER A 19 14.91 3.15 -8.81
N ILE A 20 13.84 3.71 -8.28
CA ILE A 20 13.67 4.01 -6.86
C ILE A 20 13.74 2.71 -6.03
N ASP A 21 14.56 2.70 -4.97
CA ASP A 21 14.54 1.63 -3.96
C ASP A 21 13.18 1.63 -3.26
N PRO A 22 12.43 0.51 -3.23
CA PRO A 22 11.20 0.40 -2.47
C PRO A 22 11.26 0.88 -1.02
N ARG A 23 12.44 0.83 -0.37
CA ARG A 23 12.62 1.32 0.99
C ARG A 23 12.60 2.84 1.13
N ALA A 24 12.78 3.58 0.03
CA ALA A 24 12.64 5.04 -0.01
C ALA A 24 11.17 5.48 -0.11
N LEU A 25 10.23 4.56 -0.39
CA LEU A 25 8.81 4.91 -0.41
C LEU A 25 8.32 5.14 1.02
N VAL A 26 7.58 6.22 1.19
CA VAL A 26 6.77 6.48 2.39
C VAL A 26 5.47 5.67 2.34
N ALA A 27 4.87 5.54 1.14
CA ALA A 27 3.66 4.75 0.97
C ALA A 27 3.54 4.17 -0.45
N ALA A 28 2.91 2.99 -0.53
CA ALA A 28 2.32 2.47 -1.75
C ALA A 28 0.78 2.54 -1.64
N ILE A 29 0.12 3.02 -2.69
CA ILE A 29 -1.33 3.15 -2.73
C ILE A 29 -1.85 2.43 -3.98
N GLU A 30 -2.88 1.62 -3.79
CA GLU A 30 -3.48 0.77 -4.81
C GLU A 30 -4.98 1.05 -4.92
N ILE A 31 -5.48 1.05 -6.15
CA ILE A 31 -6.89 1.17 -6.47
C ILE A 31 -7.36 -0.19 -7.00
N VAL A 32 -8.35 -0.79 -6.33
CA VAL A 32 -8.84 -2.12 -6.69
C VAL A 32 -9.36 -2.10 -8.13
N SER A 33 -8.75 -2.92 -8.98
CA SER A 33 -9.19 -3.09 -10.37
C SER A 33 -10.44 -3.97 -10.45
N ARG A 34 -11.20 -3.88 -11.56
CA ARG A 34 -12.42 -4.68 -11.76
C ARG A 34 -12.13 -6.16 -11.97
N SER A 35 -10.96 -6.50 -12.50
CA SER A 35 -10.57 -7.85 -12.88
C SER A 35 -9.71 -8.48 -11.79
N ASN A 36 -10.25 -9.48 -11.10
CA ASN A 36 -9.56 -10.36 -10.13
C ASN A 36 -9.27 -9.76 -8.73
N PRO A 37 -10.31 -9.41 -7.95
CA PRO A 37 -10.16 -8.74 -6.66
C PRO A 37 -9.32 -9.51 -5.65
N ASP A 38 -9.50 -10.82 -5.50
CA ASP A 38 -8.88 -11.56 -4.38
C ASP A 38 -7.34 -11.67 -4.48
N ASN A 39 -6.81 -11.75 -5.70
CA ASN A 39 -5.38 -11.96 -5.92
C ASN A 39 -4.54 -10.70 -5.69
N ASP A 40 -5.15 -9.51 -5.86
CA ASP A 40 -4.51 -8.23 -5.57
C ASP A 40 -4.37 -8.00 -4.06
N TRP A 41 -5.35 -8.43 -3.26
CA TRP A 41 -5.36 -8.19 -1.82
C TRP A 41 -4.30 -9.03 -1.09
N VAL A 42 -4.29 -10.35 -1.30
CA VAL A 42 -3.45 -11.25 -0.49
C VAL A 42 -1.97 -11.13 -0.85
N GLY A 43 -1.65 -11.02 -2.14
CA GLY A 43 -0.26 -10.93 -2.61
C GLY A 43 0.42 -9.64 -2.18
N LYS A 44 -0.24 -8.48 -2.39
CA LYS A 44 0.36 -7.16 -2.12
C LYS A 44 0.56 -6.90 -0.62
N ILE A 45 -0.40 -7.31 0.22
CA ILE A 45 -0.30 -7.20 1.69
C ILE A 45 0.91 -7.98 2.22
N ARG A 46 1.28 -9.08 1.58
CA ARG A 46 2.46 -9.88 1.96
C ARG A 46 3.77 -9.28 1.45
N ASP A 47 3.77 -8.77 0.22
CA ASP A 47 4.99 -8.38 -0.48
C ASP A 47 5.51 -7.00 -0.04
N TYR A 48 4.66 -6.01 0.17
CA TYR A 48 5.10 -4.67 0.57
C TYR A 48 5.84 -4.57 1.91
N PRO A 49 5.46 -5.28 2.99
CA PRO A 49 6.26 -5.27 4.21
C PRO A 49 7.61 -5.98 4.01
N LEU A 50 7.72 -6.95 3.09
CA LEU A 50 9.01 -7.56 2.71
C LEU A 50 9.90 -6.60 1.93
N MET A 51 9.29 -5.72 1.13
CA MET A 51 9.97 -4.65 0.40
C MET A 51 10.34 -3.45 1.28
N GLY A 52 9.83 -3.39 2.52
CA GLY A 52 10.13 -2.33 3.48
C GLY A 52 9.27 -1.07 3.35
N ILE A 53 8.14 -1.14 2.62
CA ILE A 53 7.26 0.02 2.42
C ILE A 53 6.40 0.23 3.67
N PRO A 54 6.59 1.33 4.44
CA PRO A 54 6.06 1.44 5.80
C PRO A 54 4.54 1.64 5.85
N VAL A 55 3.94 2.20 4.79
CA VAL A 55 2.48 2.38 4.68
C VAL A 55 1.96 1.77 3.38
N TYR A 56 0.88 1.00 3.49
CA TYR A 56 0.14 0.49 2.35
C TYR A 56 -1.33 0.90 2.46
N ALA A 57 -1.85 1.59 1.44
CA ALA A 57 -3.26 1.92 1.35
C ALA A 57 -3.89 1.26 0.13
N ILE A 58 -5.10 0.74 0.29
CA ILE A 58 -5.87 0.14 -0.80
C ILE A 58 -7.30 0.65 -0.76
N PHE A 59 -7.83 1.05 -1.92
CA PHE A 59 -9.17 1.60 -2.04
C PHE A 59 -9.97 0.89 -3.13
N ASP A 60 -11.18 0.47 -2.79
CA ASP A 60 -12.18 0.00 -3.74
C ASP A 60 -13.19 1.12 -4.02
N PRO A 61 -13.08 1.82 -5.16
CA PRO A 61 -14.00 2.91 -5.50
C PRO A 61 -15.42 2.42 -5.79
N ARG A 62 -15.62 1.12 -6.05
CA ARG A 62 -16.94 0.55 -6.38
C ARG A 62 -17.84 0.49 -5.16
N THR A 63 -17.26 0.19 -4.00
CA THR A 63 -17.93 0.11 -2.70
C THR A 63 -17.68 1.36 -1.86
N GLY A 64 -16.70 2.19 -2.24
CA GLY A 64 -16.26 3.32 -1.42
C GLY A 64 -15.60 2.86 -0.12
N THR A 65 -14.94 1.71 -0.13
CA THR A 65 -14.24 1.14 1.03
C THR A 65 -12.75 1.05 0.79
N GLY A 66 -11.97 0.86 1.83
CA GLY A 66 -10.54 0.68 1.73
C GLY A 66 -9.92 0.29 3.06
N ALA A 67 -8.61 0.18 3.08
CA ALA A 67 -7.84 -0.03 4.30
C ALA A 67 -6.49 0.71 4.21
N VAL A 68 -5.99 1.14 5.37
CA VAL A 68 -4.62 1.63 5.54
C VAL A 68 -3.91 0.69 6.51
N LEU A 69 -2.77 0.17 6.09
CA LEU A 69 -1.93 -0.74 6.84
C LEU A 69 -0.59 -0.09 7.14
N SER A 70 -0.09 -0.27 8.37
CA SER A 70 1.15 0.37 8.83
C SER A 70 1.85 -0.43 9.95
N ASP A 71 2.99 0.10 10.39
CA ASP A 71 3.85 -0.47 11.43
C ASP A 71 4.33 -1.88 11.09
N ILE A 72 5.35 -1.95 10.24
CA ILE A 72 5.98 -3.23 9.89
C ILE A 72 6.65 -3.80 11.14
N HIS A 73 6.30 -5.04 11.47
CA HIS A 73 6.92 -5.77 12.57
C HIS A 73 7.33 -7.18 12.11
N PRO A 74 8.35 -7.77 12.74
CA PRO A 74 8.74 -9.15 12.48
C PRO A 74 7.67 -10.11 12.99
N THR A 75 7.42 -11.17 12.22
CA THR A 75 6.63 -12.34 12.63
C THR A 75 7.40 -13.61 12.27
N PRO A 76 7.04 -14.79 12.81
CA PRO A 76 7.65 -16.06 12.42
C PRO A 76 7.59 -16.35 10.90
N ASN A 77 6.62 -15.77 10.18
CA ASN A 77 6.42 -15.94 8.75
C ASN A 77 6.93 -14.75 7.92
N GLY A 78 7.83 -13.95 8.51
CA GLY A 78 8.40 -12.72 7.92
C GLY A 78 7.67 -11.43 8.32
N PRO A 79 8.17 -10.26 7.89
CA PRO A 79 7.56 -8.96 8.16
C PRO A 79 6.09 -8.85 7.75
N ARG A 80 5.29 -8.20 8.61
CA ARG A 80 3.86 -7.91 8.39
C ARG A 80 3.51 -6.53 8.94
N TYR A 81 2.45 -5.93 8.42
CA TYR A 81 1.84 -4.76 9.06
C TYR A 81 1.16 -5.17 10.37
N ARG A 82 1.36 -4.38 11.44
CA ARG A 82 0.72 -4.60 12.73
C ARG A 82 -0.69 -4.04 12.76
N TYR A 83 -0.87 -2.85 12.17
CA TYR A 83 -2.13 -2.14 12.22
C TYR A 83 -2.83 -2.16 10.87
N SER A 84 -4.16 -2.21 10.93
CA SER A 84 -5.04 -2.03 9.79
C SER A 84 -6.23 -1.19 10.24
N PHE A 85 -6.49 -0.12 9.50
CA PHE A 85 -7.64 0.75 9.71
C PHE A 85 -8.54 0.71 8.48
N ALA A 86 -9.81 0.34 8.67
CA ALA A 86 -10.79 0.29 7.60
C ALA A 86 -11.31 1.70 7.27
N VAL A 87 -11.27 2.06 5.98
CA VAL A 87 -11.80 3.32 5.46
C VAL A 87 -13.15 3.06 4.80
N HIS A 88 -14.14 3.88 5.11
CA HIS A 88 -15.45 3.86 4.49
C HIS A 88 -15.79 5.27 4.01
N ARG A 89 -16.46 5.39 2.88
CA ARG A 89 -16.99 6.66 2.39
C ARG A 89 -17.90 7.27 3.45
N GLY A 90 -17.50 8.40 4.02
CA GLY A 90 -18.39 9.23 4.82
C GLY A 90 -19.47 9.88 3.93
N SER A 91 -20.63 10.18 4.50
CA SER A 91 -21.67 10.97 3.81
C SER A 91 -21.04 12.26 3.28
N PRO A 92 -21.22 12.60 1.98
CA PRO A 92 -20.69 13.85 1.46
C PRO A 92 -21.29 15.01 2.25
N ARG A 93 -20.43 15.75 2.95
CA ARG A 93 -20.76 17.06 3.50
C ARG A 93 -20.30 18.09 2.48
N TRP A 94 -21.13 18.34 1.48
CA TRP A 94 -21.04 19.51 0.60
C TRP A 94 -22.40 20.18 0.63
#